data_AF-A0A537RB55-F1
#
_entry.id   AF-A0A537RB55-F1
#
_cell.length_a   1.000
_cell.length_b   1.000
_cell.length_c   1.000
_cell.angle_alpha   90.00
_cell.angle_beta   90.00
_cell.angle_gamma   90.00
#
_symmetry.space_group_name_H-M   'P 1'
#
loop_
_entity.id
_entity.type
_entity.pdbx_description
1 polymer ?
#
loop_
_entity_poly.entity_id
_entity_poly.type
_entity_poly.pdbx_seq_one_letter_code
_entity_poly.pdbx_strand_id
1 'polypeptide(L)'
;AGSQGQRDAYGGVLGVTKGLFGEFGEARVIDTPITESAIMGAAAGAAVTGLRPVAELMFSDFFGVCFDQIYNQAAKFRYMFGGKAKTPLVIRTMIGAGRRAAAQHSQSPYHIFTSVPRLKCVVPSIAYDAKGLLIQAIRDDDP
;
A
#
# COMPACT_ATOMS: atom_id res chain seq x y z
N ALA A 1 0.26 -23.25 2.85
CA ALA A 1 -0.68 -22.38 2.12
C ALA A 1 -1.00 -23.06 0.79
N GLY A 2 -2.25 -22.99 0.34
CA GLY A 2 -2.79 -23.78 -0.78
C GLY A 2 -3.05 -25.24 -0.42
N SER A 3 -4.31 -25.67 -0.43
CA SER A 3 -4.64 -27.09 -0.60
C SER A 3 -4.15 -27.54 -1.97
N GLN A 4 -3.77 -28.81 -2.12
CA GLN A 4 -3.28 -29.35 -3.39
C GLN A 4 -4.23 -29.00 -4.55
N GLY A 5 -3.72 -28.30 -5.56
CA GLY A 5 -4.40 -28.09 -6.84
C GLY A 5 -5.11 -26.75 -7.07
N GLN A 6 -5.15 -25.84 -6.08
CA GLN A 6 -5.68 -24.47 -6.31
C GLN A 6 -4.53 -23.47 -6.42
N ARG A 7 -4.53 -22.64 -7.47
CA ARG A 7 -3.71 -21.41 -7.47
C ARG A 7 -4.25 -20.54 -6.34
N ASP A 8 -3.49 -20.44 -5.27
CA ASP A 8 -3.73 -19.50 -4.18
C ASP A 8 -2.45 -18.69 -4.04
N ALA A 9 -2.57 -17.36 -3.99
CA ALA A 9 -1.43 -16.52 -3.65
C ALA A 9 -0.98 -16.86 -2.23
N TYR A 10 0.30 -16.69 -1.92
CA TYR A 10 0.87 -17.04 -0.60
C TYR A 10 0.15 -16.34 0.58
N GLY A 11 -0.59 -15.24 0.33
CA GLY A 11 -1.35 -14.49 1.32
C GLY A 11 -0.52 -13.42 2.04
N GLY A 12 0.64 -13.08 1.47
CA GLY A 12 1.61 -12.18 2.07
C GLY A 12 2.45 -12.83 3.17
N VAL A 13 3.59 -12.24 3.49
CA VAL A 13 4.55 -12.79 4.47
C VAL A 13 3.99 -12.97 5.88
N LEU A 14 2.99 -12.17 6.25
CA LEU A 14 2.26 -12.26 7.53
C LEU A 14 0.83 -12.84 7.39
N GLY A 15 0.45 -13.35 6.22
CA GLY A 15 -0.88 -13.93 5.99
C GLY A 15 -2.03 -12.91 5.94
N VAL A 16 -1.73 -11.60 5.81
CA VAL A 16 -2.72 -10.51 5.86
C VAL A 16 -3.66 -10.46 4.65
N THR A 17 -3.30 -11.12 3.55
CA THR A 17 -4.12 -11.24 2.34
C THR A 17 -4.52 -12.68 2.04
N LYS A 18 -4.35 -13.60 3.00
CA LYS A 18 -4.68 -15.02 2.84
C LYS A 18 -6.16 -15.21 2.48
N GLY A 19 -6.43 -16.03 1.47
CA GLY A 19 -7.78 -16.35 1.00
C GLY A 19 -8.39 -15.33 0.04
N LEU A 20 -7.84 -14.10 -0.04
CA LEU A 20 -8.37 -13.08 -0.95
C LEU A 20 -8.21 -13.49 -2.42
N PHE A 21 -7.12 -14.16 -2.77
CA PHE A 21 -6.93 -14.63 -4.14
C PHE A 21 -7.98 -15.68 -4.53
N GLY A 22 -8.23 -16.67 -3.66
CA GLY A 22 -9.29 -17.65 -3.89
C GLY A 22 -10.69 -17.04 -3.99
N GLU A 23 -10.97 -15.97 -3.23
CA GLU A 23 -12.27 -15.28 -3.23
C GLU A 23 -12.47 -14.36 -4.45
N PHE A 24 -11.45 -13.57 -4.81
CA PHE A 24 -11.60 -12.48 -5.80
C PHE A 24 -10.87 -12.71 -7.13
N GLY A 25 -9.98 -13.71 -7.20
CA GLY A 25 -9.26 -14.10 -8.41
C GLY A 25 -8.14 -13.14 -8.84
N GLU A 26 -7.42 -13.55 -9.89
CA GLU A 26 -6.22 -12.89 -10.41
C GLU A 26 -6.46 -11.48 -10.99
N ALA A 27 -7.69 -11.15 -11.37
CA ALA A 27 -8.04 -9.81 -11.84
C ALA A 27 -8.08 -8.77 -10.70
N ARG A 28 -8.08 -9.20 -9.44
CA ARG A 28 -8.25 -8.34 -8.25
C ARG A 28 -7.13 -8.47 -7.25
N VAL A 29 -6.52 -9.65 -7.15
CA VAL A 29 -5.39 -9.94 -6.26
C VAL A 29 -4.22 -10.38 -7.11
N ILE A 30 -3.21 -9.51 -7.20
CA ILE A 30 -2.13 -9.62 -8.18
C ILE A 30 -0.80 -9.66 -7.42
N ASP A 31 -0.02 -10.72 -7.62
CA ASP A 31 1.39 -10.75 -7.24
C ASP A 31 2.20 -9.95 -8.27
N THR A 32 3.13 -9.13 -7.78
CA THR A 32 3.97 -8.28 -8.61
C THR A 32 5.41 -8.78 -8.61
N PRO A 33 6.23 -8.41 -9.62
CA PRO A 33 7.68 -8.54 -9.51
C PRO A 33 8.22 -7.81 -8.26
N ILE A 34 9.38 -8.24 -7.76
CA ILE A 34 10.03 -7.62 -6.59
C ILE A 34 10.66 -6.29 -7.01
N THR A 35 9.82 -5.26 -7.10
CA THR A 35 10.20 -3.89 -7.42
C THR A 35 9.14 -2.93 -6.88
N GLU A 36 9.48 -2.27 -5.79
CA GLU A 36 8.62 -1.33 -5.08
C GLU A 36 8.21 -0.16 -5.99
N SER A 37 9.13 0.32 -6.84
CA SER A 37 8.85 1.41 -7.77
C SER A 37 7.81 1.00 -8.82
N ALA A 38 7.86 -0.23 -9.33
CA ALA A 38 6.84 -0.72 -10.25
C ALA A 38 5.49 -0.94 -9.54
N ILE A 39 5.50 -1.46 -8.30
CA ILE A 39 4.28 -1.62 -7.50
C ILE A 39 3.61 -0.25 -7.29
N MET A 40 4.35 0.73 -6.77
CA MET A 40 3.82 2.07 -6.48
C MET A 40 3.42 2.82 -7.75
N GLY A 41 4.23 2.75 -8.81
CA GLY A 41 3.94 3.40 -10.08
C GLY A 41 2.70 2.81 -10.77
N ALA A 42 2.58 1.49 -10.81
CA ALA A 42 1.40 0.82 -11.35
C ALA A 42 0.14 1.14 -10.53
N ALA A 43 0.24 1.15 -9.20
CA ALA A 43 -0.87 1.51 -8.33
C ALA A 43 -1.27 2.99 -8.49
N ALA A 44 -0.31 3.91 -8.55
CA ALA A 44 -0.59 5.32 -8.79
C ALA A 44 -1.25 5.54 -10.17
N GLY A 45 -0.77 4.86 -11.21
CA GLY A 45 -1.36 4.85 -12.54
C GLY A 45 -2.79 4.29 -12.55
N ALA A 46 -3.01 3.15 -11.89
CA ALA A 46 -4.34 2.54 -11.74
C ALA A 46 -5.33 3.47 -11.01
N ALA A 47 -4.87 4.20 -9.99
CA ALA A 47 -5.71 5.12 -9.25
C ALA A 47 -6.23 6.27 -10.14
N VAL A 48 -5.38 6.84 -10.99
CA VAL A 48 -5.77 7.94 -11.88
C VAL A 48 -6.57 7.50 -13.11
N THR A 49 -6.60 6.20 -13.41
CA THR A 49 -7.45 5.62 -14.47
C THR A 49 -8.80 5.12 -13.96
N GLY A 50 -9.12 5.35 -12.69
CA GLY A 50 -10.45 5.09 -12.11
C GLY A 50 -10.55 3.82 -11.26
N LEU A 51 -9.45 3.10 -11.03
CA LEU A 51 -9.41 2.00 -10.07
C LEU A 51 -9.14 2.51 -8.65
N ARG A 52 -9.32 1.64 -7.64
CA ARG A 52 -9.04 1.94 -6.22
C ARG A 52 -8.03 0.94 -5.64
N PRO A 53 -6.75 1.04 -6.02
CA PRO A 53 -5.73 0.07 -5.63
C PRO A 53 -5.39 0.14 -4.13
N VAL A 54 -5.17 -1.04 -3.56
CA VAL A 54 -4.58 -1.22 -2.22
C VAL A 54 -3.23 -1.91 -2.43
N ALA A 55 -2.18 -1.11 -2.53
CA ALA A 55 -0.83 -1.58 -2.82
C ALA A 55 -0.09 -1.94 -1.53
N GLU A 56 0.54 -3.11 -1.49
CA GLU A 56 1.36 -3.54 -0.36
C GLU A 56 2.84 -3.25 -0.62
N LEU A 57 3.42 -2.40 0.22
CA LEU A 57 4.86 -2.24 0.35
C LEU A 57 5.29 -3.09 1.55
N MET A 58 6.06 -4.16 1.32
CA MET A 58 6.30 -5.19 2.33
C MET A 58 6.75 -4.60 3.67
N PHE A 59 7.87 -3.86 3.70
CA PHE A 59 8.32 -3.12 4.87
C PHE A 59 8.50 -1.65 4.53
N SER A 60 8.13 -0.79 5.48
CA SER A 60 8.25 0.66 5.31
C SER A 60 9.71 1.06 5.07
N ASP A 61 10.67 0.28 5.55
CA ASP A 61 12.11 0.40 5.33
C ASP A 61 12.51 0.47 3.84
N PHE A 62 11.72 -0.12 2.94
CA PHE A 62 12.01 -0.15 1.49
C PHE A 62 11.42 1.03 0.72
N PHE A 63 10.77 1.99 1.40
CA PHE A 63 10.14 3.13 0.72
C PHE A 63 11.12 3.95 -0.12
N GLY A 64 12.40 3.99 0.23
CA GLY A 64 13.41 4.81 -0.43
C GLY A 64 13.52 4.57 -1.94
N VAL A 65 13.35 3.33 -2.40
CA VAL A 65 13.43 2.99 -3.83
C VAL A 65 12.18 3.37 -4.63
N CYS A 66 11.03 3.55 -3.96
CA CYS A 66 9.77 3.90 -4.60
C CYS A 66 9.26 5.29 -4.23
N PHE A 67 10.02 6.05 -3.45
CA PHE A 67 9.52 7.29 -2.87
C PHE A 67 9.19 8.34 -3.93
N ASP A 68 9.88 8.37 -5.06
CA ASP A 68 9.53 9.26 -6.18
C ASP A 68 8.08 9.07 -6.68
N GLN A 69 7.62 7.83 -6.78
CA GLN A 69 6.25 7.50 -7.19
C GLN A 69 5.21 7.97 -6.16
N ILE A 70 5.58 8.01 -4.88
CA ILE A 70 4.70 8.47 -3.81
C ILE A 70 4.73 10.01 -3.73
N TYR A 71 5.93 10.57 -3.68
CA TYR A 71 6.22 11.98 -3.39
C TYR A 71 5.95 12.91 -4.57
N ASN A 72 6.51 12.60 -5.75
CA ASN A 72 6.41 13.45 -6.93
C ASN A 72 5.21 13.12 -7.81
N GLN A 73 4.71 11.87 -7.77
CA GLN A 73 3.58 11.43 -8.60
C GLN A 73 2.26 11.40 -7.82
N ALA A 74 2.02 10.35 -7.03
CA ALA A 74 0.72 10.10 -6.38
C ALA A 74 0.22 11.30 -5.56
N ALA A 75 1.08 11.88 -4.72
CA ALA A 75 0.75 13.05 -3.88
C ALA A 75 0.39 14.30 -4.69
N LYS A 76 0.88 14.41 -5.94
CA LYS A 76 0.78 15.64 -6.74
C LYS A 76 -0.27 15.58 -7.83
N PHE A 77 -0.70 14.40 -8.27
CA PHE A 77 -1.68 14.26 -9.36
C PHE A 77 -2.89 15.17 -9.22
N ARG A 78 -3.57 15.18 -8.07
CA ARG A 78 -4.73 16.06 -7.88
C ARG A 78 -4.41 17.54 -8.10
N TYR A 79 -3.26 18.01 -7.60
CA TYR A 79 -2.83 19.40 -7.79
C TYR A 79 -2.42 19.67 -9.24
N MET A 80 -1.61 18.80 -9.83
CA MET A 80 -1.09 18.93 -11.20
C MET A 80 -2.20 18.88 -12.27
N PHE A 81 -3.28 18.15 -12.01
CA PHE A 81 -4.47 18.12 -12.88
C PHE A 81 -5.51 19.19 -12.52
N GLY A 82 -5.12 20.25 -11.80
CA GLY A 82 -5.98 21.39 -11.50
C GLY A 82 -7.18 21.04 -10.62
N GLY A 83 -7.02 20.06 -9.71
CA GLY A 83 -8.07 19.58 -8.81
C GLY A 83 -9.06 18.60 -9.44
N LYS A 84 -8.94 18.31 -10.74
CA LYS A 84 -9.89 17.46 -11.49
C LYS A 84 -9.64 15.96 -11.32
N ALA A 85 -8.40 15.57 -11.05
CA ALA A 85 -8.05 14.18 -10.77
C ALA A 85 -8.31 13.80 -9.31
N LYS A 86 -8.66 12.54 -9.10
CA LYS A 86 -8.65 11.86 -7.80
C LYS A 86 -7.48 10.87 -7.81
N THR A 87 -6.94 10.57 -6.63
CA THR A 87 -5.89 9.56 -6.48
C THR A 87 -6.29 8.60 -5.35
N PRO A 88 -7.34 7.78 -5.52
CA PRO A 88 -7.81 6.86 -4.50
C PRO A 88 -6.88 5.65 -4.37
N LEU A 89 -5.75 5.85 -3.70
CA LEU A 89 -4.68 4.86 -3.54
C LEU A 89 -4.43 4.63 -2.06
N VAL A 90 -4.41 3.38 -1.62
CA VAL A 90 -3.92 3.03 -0.28
C VAL A 90 -2.60 2.30 -0.41
N ILE A 91 -1.56 2.81 0.25
CA ILE A 91 -0.29 2.11 0.44
C ILE A 91 -0.29 1.51 1.85
N ARG A 92 -0.40 0.19 1.95
CA ARG A 92 -0.28 -0.55 3.21
C ARG A 92 1.15 -1.04 3.38
N THR A 93 1.70 -0.91 4.58
CA THR A 93 3.07 -1.34 4.86
C THR A 93 3.26 -1.76 6.30
N MET A 94 4.31 -2.56 6.56
CA MET A 94 4.73 -2.91 7.92
C MET A 94 5.70 -1.86 8.47
N ILE A 95 5.52 -1.52 9.75
CA ILE A 95 6.28 -0.50 10.46
C ILE A 95 6.53 -0.94 11.90
N GLY A 96 7.60 -0.43 12.51
CA GLY A 96 7.87 -0.55 13.93
C GLY A 96 8.87 -1.65 14.29
N ALA A 97 9.48 -1.50 15.47
CA ALA A 97 10.47 -2.42 16.01
C ALA A 97 9.84 -3.53 16.88
N GLY A 98 10.66 -4.26 17.64
CA GLY A 98 10.19 -5.21 18.66
C GLY A 98 10.19 -6.68 18.25
N ARG A 99 10.66 -7.01 17.04
CA ARG A 99 10.78 -8.39 16.54
C ARG A 99 12.21 -8.89 16.29
N ARG A 100 13.22 -8.20 16.85
CA ARG A 100 14.65 -8.51 16.64
C ARG A 100 15.04 -8.57 15.15
N ALA A 101 14.41 -7.70 14.34
CA ALA A 101 14.48 -7.75 12.88
C ALA A 101 15.59 -6.85 12.28
N ALA A 102 16.42 -6.24 13.13
CA ALA A 102 17.56 -5.41 12.77
C ALA A 102 17.22 -4.20 11.87
N ALA A 103 18.21 -3.67 11.16
CA ALA A 103 18.22 -2.32 10.59
C ALA A 103 17.22 -2.07 9.44
N GLN A 104 16.77 -3.10 8.73
CA GLN A 104 15.92 -2.97 7.53
C GLN A 104 14.50 -3.53 7.72
N HIS A 105 14.08 -3.79 8.96
CA HIS A 105 12.76 -4.33 9.28
C HIS A 105 12.23 -3.78 10.62
N SER A 106 12.70 -2.60 11.03
CA SER A 106 12.38 -2.04 12.36
C SER A 106 12.12 -0.52 12.35
N GLN A 107 12.21 0.13 11.18
CA GLN A 107 12.10 1.58 11.09
C GLN A 107 10.66 2.07 11.32
N SER A 108 10.53 3.38 11.59
CA SER A 108 9.23 4.05 11.70
C SER A 108 9.21 5.39 10.95
N PRO A 109 9.32 5.38 9.61
CA PRO A 109 9.56 6.59 8.81
C PRO A 109 8.30 7.43 8.55
N TYR A 110 7.23 7.31 9.36
CA TYR A 110 5.96 8.03 9.11
C TYR A 110 6.11 9.55 9.04
N HIS A 111 7.10 10.10 9.76
CA HIS A 111 7.44 11.52 9.73
C HIS A 111 7.84 12.02 8.32
N ILE A 112 8.44 11.17 7.50
CA ILE A 112 8.82 11.49 6.12
C ILE A 112 7.56 11.64 5.26
N PHE A 113 6.56 10.79 5.45
CA PHE A 113 5.30 10.88 4.71
C PHE A 113 4.45 12.08 5.16
N THR A 114 4.45 12.40 6.45
CA THR A 114 3.68 13.55 6.98
C THR A 114 4.21 14.91 6.52
N SER A 115 5.46 15.00 6.07
CA SER A 115 6.02 16.23 5.52
C SER A 115 5.64 16.46 4.05
N VAL A 116 4.98 15.49 3.41
CA VAL A 116 4.55 15.56 2.01
C VAL A 116 3.12 16.10 1.94
N PRO A 117 2.90 17.29 1.36
CA PRO A 117 1.54 17.80 1.19
C PRO A 117 0.70 16.83 0.36
N ARG A 118 -0.56 16.65 0.81
CA ARG A 118 -1.60 15.79 0.23
C ARG A 118 -1.57 14.32 0.62
N LEU A 119 -0.45 13.77 1.10
CA LEU A 119 -0.44 12.42 1.64
C LEU A 119 -1.15 12.36 2.99
N LYS A 120 -1.95 11.33 3.21
CA LYS A 120 -2.54 11.01 4.51
C LYS A 120 -1.80 9.82 5.13
N CYS A 121 -1.08 10.07 6.21
CA CYS A 121 -0.40 9.00 6.96
C CYS A 121 -1.24 8.57 8.16
N VAL A 122 -1.55 7.28 8.26
CA VAL A 122 -2.37 6.70 9.33
C VAL A 122 -1.63 5.51 9.97
N VAL A 123 -1.54 5.51 11.30
CA VAL A 123 -0.84 4.46 12.07
C VAL A 123 -1.77 3.95 13.19
N PRO A 124 -2.47 2.82 13.00
CA PRO A 124 -3.33 2.23 14.02
C PRO A 124 -2.51 1.52 15.11
N SER A 125 -3.06 1.41 16.33
CA SER A 125 -2.42 0.72 17.46
C SER A 125 -3.17 -0.54 17.94
N ILE A 126 -4.44 -0.70 17.56
CA ILE A 126 -5.27 -1.85 17.93
C ILE A 126 -6.04 -2.40 16.72
N ALA A 127 -6.49 -3.65 16.80
CA ALA A 127 -7.17 -4.35 15.71
C ALA A 127 -8.49 -3.67 15.26
N TYR A 128 -9.26 -3.13 16.21
CA TYR A 128 -10.49 -2.41 15.93
C TYR A 128 -10.23 -1.18 15.05
N ASP A 129 -9.27 -0.36 15.45
CA ASP A 129 -8.86 0.84 14.73
C ASP A 129 -8.24 0.49 13.38
N ALA A 130 -7.39 -0.55 13.31
CA ALA A 130 -6.78 -0.97 12.06
C ALA A 130 -7.83 -1.32 10.99
N LYS A 131 -8.89 -2.05 11.37
CA LYS A 131 -10.00 -2.35 10.46
C LYS A 131 -10.75 -1.09 10.04
N GLY A 132 -11.17 -0.27 11.02
CA GLY A 132 -11.97 0.92 10.75
C GLY A 132 -11.23 1.94 9.88
N LEU A 133 -10.00 2.26 10.27
CA LEU A 133 -9.15 3.22 9.57
C LEU A 133 -8.76 2.75 8.17
N LEU A 134 -8.47 1.46 7.98
CA LEU A 134 -8.19 0.92 6.65
C LEU A 134 -9.41 1.02 5.74
N ILE A 135 -10.61 0.71 6.24
CA ILE A 135 -11.86 0.86 5.46
C ILE A 135 -12.08 2.31 5.06
N GLN A 136 -11.84 3.26 5.97
CA GLN A 136 -11.95 4.69 5.66
C GLN A 136 -10.91 5.14 4.63
N ALA A 137 -9.64 4.74 4.79
CA ALA A 137 -8.58 5.02 3.83
C ALA A 137 -8.92 4.50 2.43
N ILE A 138 -9.44 3.26 2.32
CA ILE A 138 -9.86 2.66 1.04
C ILE A 138 -10.99 3.44 0.37
N ARG A 139 -11.82 4.16 1.13
CA ARG A 139 -12.96 4.96 0.62
C ARG A 139 -12.60 6.42 0.33
N ASP A 140 -11.45 6.88 0.82
CA ASP A 140 -10.97 8.24 0.60
C ASP A 140 -10.45 8.43 -0.83
N ASP A 141 -10.60 9.62 -1.40
CA ASP A 141 -10.17 9.92 -2.78
C ASP A 141 -8.72 10.45 -2.85
N ASP A 142 -8.05 10.48 -1.70
CA ASP A 142 -6.67 10.92 -1.53
C ASP A 142 -5.72 9.75 -1.22
N PRO A 143 -4.43 9.90 -1.58
CA PRO A 143 -3.40 8.92 -1.29
C PRO A 143 -2.86 9.00 0.14
#